data_AF-A0AAW8AR87-F1
#
_entry.id   AF-A0AAW8AR87-F1
#
_cell.length_a   1.000
_cell.length_b   1.000
_cell.length_c   1.000
_cell.angle_alpha   90.00
_cell.angle_beta   90.00
_cell.angle_gamma   90.00
#
_symmetry.space_group_name_H-M   'P 1'
#
loop_
_entity.id
_entity.type
_entity.pdbx_description
1 polymer ?
#
loop_
_entity_poly.entity_id
_entity_poly.type
_entity_poly.pdbx_seq_one_letter_code
_entity_poly.pdbx_strand_id
1 'polypeptide(L)' 'GEPPDERSQAHAARRGYDPSPLRARQLLAADFDRFDVVLGMDEANLREAERLCPPAQRHKLQPLMRYAPGAGSRIVP' A
#
# COMPACT_ATOMS: atom_id res chain seq x y z
N GLY A 1 -14.42 0.41 -6.44
CA GLY A 1 -14.11 1.84 -6.46
C GLY A 1 -13.49 2.19 -7.78
N GLU A 2 -12.74 3.30 -7.81
CA GLU A 2 -12.09 3.81 -9.01
C GLU A 2 -10.96 2.88 -9.53
N PRO A 3 -10.68 2.88 -10.83
CA PRO A 3 -9.47 2.24 -11.36
C PRO A 3 -8.20 2.97 -10.88
N PRO A 4 -7.01 2.37 -11.03
CA PRO A 4 -5.75 3.08 -10.85
C PRO A 4 -5.70 4.34 -11.74
N ASP A 5 -4.99 5.38 -11.31
CA ASP A 5 -4.88 6.60 -12.12
C ASP A 5 -4.17 6.34 -13.45
N GLU A 6 -4.50 7.13 -14.47
CA GLU A 6 -4.00 6.95 -15.84
C GLU A 6 -2.46 6.94 -15.92
N ARG A 7 -1.79 7.75 -15.09
CA ARG A 7 -0.33 7.81 -15.04
C ARG A 7 0.24 6.51 -14.50
N SER A 8 -0.32 5.95 -13.42
CA SER A 8 0.06 4.63 -12.90
C SER A 8 -0.18 3.52 -13.92
N GLN A 9 -1.31 3.56 -14.64
CA GLN A 9 -1.60 2.60 -15.72
C GLN A 9 -0.56 2.66 -16.83
N ALA A 10 -0.21 3.86 -17.31
CA ALA A 10 0.81 4.04 -18.34
C ALA A 10 2.20 3.54 -17.90
N HIS A 11 2.58 3.78 -16.64
CA HIS A 11 3.84 3.29 -16.07
C HIS A 11 3.87 1.77 -15.91
N ALA A 12 2.75 1.15 -15.54
CA ALA A 12 2.61 -0.30 -15.45
C ALA A 12 2.69 -0.96 -16.83
N ALA A 13 1.97 -0.42 -17.82
CA ALA A 13 1.95 -0.92 -19.19
C ALA A 13 3.34 -0.89 -19.84
N ARG A 14 4.11 0.19 -19.63
CA ARG A 14 5.51 0.29 -20.09
C ARG A 14 6.43 -0.81 -19.55
N ARG A 15 6.04 -1.46 -18.45
CA ARG A 15 6.78 -2.55 -17.80
C ARG A 15 6.12 -3.92 -17.98
N GLY A 16 5.08 -4.01 -18.82
CA GLY A 16 4.37 -5.26 -19.12
C GLY A 16 3.35 -5.69 -18.07
N TYR A 17 2.95 -4.80 -17.15
CA TYR A 17 1.90 -5.08 -16.16
C TYR A 17 0.56 -4.52 -16.62
N ASP A 18 -0.52 -5.29 -16.44
CA ASP A 18 -1.90 -4.85 -16.65
C ASP A 18 -2.60 -4.58 -15.30
N PRO A 19 -2.69 -3.30 -14.87
CA PRO A 19 -3.38 -2.94 -13.64
C PRO A 19 -4.88 -2.68 -13.86
N SER A 20 -5.40 -2.82 -15.10
CA SER A 20 -6.79 -2.53 -15.44
C SER A 20 -7.84 -3.32 -14.63
N PRO A 21 -7.57 -4.52 -14.08
CA PRO A 21 -8.54 -5.21 -13.21
C PRO A 21 -8.60 -4.65 -11.78
N LEU A 22 -7.59 -3.88 -11.35
CA LEU A 22 -7.51 -3.40 -9.97
C LEU A 22 -8.57 -2.33 -9.70
N ARG A 23 -9.16 -2.35 -8.50
CA ARG A 23 -10.16 -1.37 -8.09
C ARG A 23 -9.84 -0.88 -6.69
N ALA A 24 -9.87 0.44 -6.53
CA ALA A 24 -9.73 1.07 -5.23
C ALA A 24 -10.86 0.60 -4.29
N ARG A 25 -10.48 0.37 -3.04
CA ARG A 25 -11.37 0.08 -1.93
C ARG A 25 -10.78 0.70 -0.67
N GLN A 26 -11.64 1.06 0.27
CA GLN A 26 -11.22 1.55 1.57
C GLN A 26 -10.64 0.43 2.43
N LEU A 27 -9.61 0.76 3.21
CA LEU A 27 -9.04 -0.13 4.22
C LEU A 27 -10.03 -0.25 5.39
N LEU A 28 -10.23 -1.47 5.88
CA LEU A 28 -11.13 -1.78 6.99
C LEU A 28 -10.37 -2.50 8.09
N ALA A 29 -10.87 -2.43 9.34
CA ALA A 29 -10.25 -3.13 10.46
C ALA A 29 -10.13 -4.65 10.21
N ALA A 30 -11.12 -5.27 9.57
CA ALA A 30 -11.10 -6.69 9.20
C ALA A 30 -9.97 -7.08 8.24
N ASP A 31 -9.32 -6.11 7.58
CA ASP A 31 -8.17 -6.41 6.73
C ASP A 31 -6.94 -6.81 7.55
N PHE A 32 -6.79 -6.29 8.76
CA PHE A 32 -5.69 -6.65 9.64
C PHE A 32 -5.80 -8.08 10.18
N ASP A 33 -6.99 -8.68 10.14
CA ASP A 33 -7.20 -10.11 10.40
C ASP A 33 -6.84 -10.97 9.19
N ARG A 34 -7.13 -10.48 7.97
CA ARG A 34 -6.97 -11.23 6.72
C ARG A 34 -5.55 -11.25 6.18
N PHE A 35 -4.77 -10.20 6.45
CA PHE A 35 -3.42 -10.06 5.92
C PHE A 35 -2.38 -10.16 7.04
N ASP A 36 -1.28 -10.84 6.78
CA ASP A 36 -0.15 -10.96 7.72
C ASP A 36 0.73 -9.71 7.72
N VAL A 37 0.77 -9.00 6.59
CA VAL A 37 1.54 -7.77 6.39
C VAL A 37 0.69 -6.76 5.64
N VAL A 38 0.70 -5.52 6.12
CA VAL A 38 0.08 -4.37 5.45
C VAL A 38 1.16 -3.33 5.16
N LEU A 39 1.37 -3.05 3.87
CA LEU A 39 2.45 -2.19 3.41
C LEU A 39 1.92 -0.79 3.08
N GLY A 40 2.43 0.22 3.79
CA GLY A 40 2.16 1.62 3.49
C GLY A 40 3.15 2.18 2.48
N MET A 41 2.66 2.96 1.52
CA MET A 41 3.48 3.59 0.47
C MET A 41 4.20 4.85 0.99
N ASP A 42 3.56 5.55 1.93
CA ASP A 42 4.08 6.74 2.59
C ASP A 42 3.66 6.79 4.07
N GLU A 43 4.10 7.83 4.79
CA GLU A 43 3.76 8.03 6.19
C GLU A 43 2.27 8.33 6.43
N ALA A 44 1.60 8.99 5.49
CA ALA A 44 0.19 9.35 5.65
C ALA A 44 -0.68 8.09 5.59
N ASN A 45 -0.38 7.17 4.67
CA ASN A 45 -1.03 5.86 4.58
C ASN A 45 -0.84 5.05 5.86
N LEU A 46 0.38 5.03 6.41
CA LEU A 46 0.66 4.29 7.65
C LEU A 46 -0.08 4.90 8.85
N ARG A 47 -0.13 6.23 8.96
CA ARG A 47 -0.88 6.92 10.02
C ARG A 47 -2.37 6.61 9.94
N GLU A 48 -2.94 6.63 8.74
CA GLU A 48 -4.36 6.30 8.56
C GLU A 48 -4.65 4.82 8.86
N ALA A 49 -3.78 3.92 8.39
CA ALA A 49 -3.88 2.51 8.73
C ALA A 49 -3.77 2.27 10.24
N GLU A 50 -2.89 2.98 10.95
CA GLU A 50 -2.74 2.87 12.40
C GLU A 50 -3.99 3.33 13.16
N ARG A 51 -4.72 4.33 12.66
CA ARG A 51 -6.01 4.76 13.24
C ARG A 51 -7.08 3.67 13.16
N LEU A 52 -7.04 2.84 12.11
CA LEU A 52 -7.97 1.75 11.88
C LEU A 52 -7.52 0.41 12.51
N CYS A 53 -6.22 0.26 12.75
CA CYS A 53 -5.62 -1.00 13.17
C CYS A 53 -5.77 -1.24 14.68
N PRO A 54 -6.31 -2.40 15.11
CA PRO A 54 -6.30 -2.80 16.51
C PRO A 54 -4.87 -2.78 17.08
N PRO A 55 -4.65 -2.27 18.32
CA PRO A 55 -3.30 -2.14 18.89
C PRO A 55 -2.47 -3.44 18.84
N ALA A 56 -3.10 -4.59 19.08
CA ALA A 56 -2.45 -5.91 19.05
C ALA A 56 -1.88 -6.28 17.67
N GLN A 57 -2.38 -5.68 16.59
CA GLN A 57 -2.03 -6.02 15.20
C GLN A 57 -1.13 -4.98 14.54
N ARG A 58 -0.78 -3.89 15.22
CA ARG A 58 0.04 -2.79 14.66
C ARG A 58 1.41 -3.26 14.17
N HIS A 59 1.94 -4.37 14.71
CA HIS A 59 3.19 -4.99 14.26
C HIS A 59 3.16 -5.44 12.78
N LYS A 60 1.96 -5.60 12.19
CA LYS A 60 1.77 -5.94 10.77
C LYS A 60 1.95 -4.75 9.83
N LEU A 61 1.86 -3.51 10.33
CA LEU A 61 2.01 -2.29 9.55
C LEU A 61 3.49 -2.01 9.28
N GLN A 62 3.89 -1.92 8.02
CA GLN A 62 5.29 -1.68 7.66
C GLN A 62 5.40 -0.77 6.43
N PRO A 63 6.40 0.13 6.35
CA PRO A 63 6.65 0.88 5.12
C PRO A 63 7.19 -0.06 4.05
N LEU A 64 6.72 0.08 2.81
CA LEU A 64 7.23 -0.70 1.67
C LEU A 64 8.75 -0.56 1.53
N MET A 65 9.27 0.65 1.75
CA MET A 65 10.70 0.97 1.58
C MET A 65 11.62 0.24 2.57
N ARG A 66 11.08 -0.39 3.63
CA ARG A 66 11.84 -1.32 4.49
C ARG A 66 12.44 -2.47 3.69
N TYR A 67 11.79 -2.87 2.60
CA TYR A 67 12.20 -3.97 1.73
C TYR A 67 13.09 -3.51 0.55
N ALA A 68 13.35 -2.21 0.44
CA ALA A 68 14.17 -1.62 -0.62
C ALA A 68 15.27 -0.68 -0.05
N PRO A 69 16.17 -1.19 0.81
CA PRO A 69 17.17 -0.35 1.48
C PRO A 69 18.12 0.39 0.52
N GLY A 70 18.31 -0.14 -0.70
CA GLY A 70 19.15 0.47 -1.74
C GLY A 70 18.47 1.58 -2.55
N ALA A 71 17.18 1.85 -2.34
CA ALA A 71 16.44 2.82 -3.14
C ALA A 71 16.69 4.29 -2.74
N GLY A 72 17.41 4.54 -1.64
CA GLY A 72 17.78 5.89 -1.20
C GLY A 72 16.63 6.76 -0.67
N SER A 73 15.39 6.23 -0.63
CA SER A 73 14.20 6.92 -0.11
C SER A 73 13.48 6.07 0.95
N ARG A 74 12.84 6.74 1.91
CA ARG A 74 11.99 6.11 2.94
C ARG A 74 10.50 6.07 2.55
N ILE A 75 10.13 6.73 1.46
CA ILE A 75 8.78 6.77 0.90
C ILE A 75 8.80 6.35 -0.57
N VAL A 76 7.68 5.84 -1.07
CA VAL A 76 7.49 5.59 -2.50
C VAL A 76 7.36 6.95 -3.21
N PRO A 77 8.25 7.27 -4.17
CA PRO A 77 8.21 8.52 -4.93
C PRO A 77 7.15 8.55 -6.05
#